data_AF-A0A7Y4UDX1-F1
#
_entry.id   AF-A0A7Y4UDX1-F1
#
_cell.length_a   1.000
_cell.length_b   1.000
_cell.length_c   1.000
_cell.angle_alpha   90.00
_cell.angle_beta   90.00
_cell.angle_gamma   90.00
#
_symmetry.space_group_name_H-M   'P 1'
#
loop_
_entity.id
_entity.type
_entity.pdbx_description
1 polymer ?
#
loop_
_entity_poly.entity_id
_entity_poly.type
_entity_poly.pdbx_seq_one_letter_code
_entity_poly.pdbx_strand_id
1 'polypeptide(L)'
;MSQHLKCQQCGAADAHTFHQWTFATLRELALVTEQQLCTACARSHRQQLRQTPSTQTGLTRDELIAQLDQFFTTSGVFDICRRCHEQGTGCCPPTCRILQAPGQSNGCQSGKTLYCATFLCSALLNAISECDVELGRLLKWLKTEVGVTEWRVYEMFTRVPLEHREPERPLILPESYPLLPTLEGQLLRHQLMSLADEVLALRRQQEAT
;
A
#
# COMPACT_ATOMS: atom_id res chain seq x y z
N MET A 1 8.29 -22.09 -20.51
CA MET A 1 9.76 -22.13 -20.67
C MET A 1 10.31 -20.87 -20.02
N SER A 2 10.87 -20.96 -18.80
CA SER A 2 11.48 -19.79 -18.14
C SER A 2 12.80 -19.48 -18.82
N GLN A 3 12.92 -18.32 -19.46
CA GLN A 3 14.23 -17.82 -19.88
C GLN A 3 15.09 -17.65 -18.62
N HIS A 4 16.19 -18.39 -18.52
CA HIS A 4 17.19 -18.18 -17.48
C HIS A 4 17.88 -16.84 -17.74
N LEU A 5 17.40 -15.79 -17.08
CA LEU A 5 18.03 -14.48 -17.11
C LEU A 5 19.39 -14.59 -16.41
N LYS A 6 20.40 -13.94 -17.00
CA LYS A 6 21.72 -13.82 -16.40
C LYS A 6 21.84 -12.51 -15.65
N CYS A 7 22.50 -12.56 -14.49
CA CYS A 7 22.77 -11.37 -13.71
C CYS A 7 23.67 -10.44 -14.54
N GLN A 8 23.23 -9.21 -14.77
CA GLN A 8 23.98 -8.19 -15.52
C GLN A 8 25.32 -7.85 -14.84
N GLN A 9 25.45 -8.07 -13.54
CA GLN A 9 26.65 -7.74 -12.77
C GLN A 9 27.65 -8.89 -12.62
N CYS A 10 27.19 -10.14 -12.43
CA CYS A 10 28.08 -11.28 -12.16
C CYS A 10 27.89 -12.49 -13.09
N GLY A 11 26.92 -12.46 -14.01
CA GLY A 11 26.67 -13.52 -14.99
C GLY A 11 25.93 -14.76 -14.46
N ALA A 12 25.57 -14.82 -13.18
CA ALA A 12 24.83 -15.94 -12.59
C ALA A 12 23.46 -16.16 -13.26
N ALA A 13 23.01 -17.42 -13.39
CA ALA A 13 21.83 -17.81 -14.17
C ALA A 13 20.49 -17.76 -13.39
N ASP A 14 20.47 -17.05 -12.26
CA ASP A 14 19.36 -16.92 -11.32
C ASP A 14 18.87 -15.46 -11.20
N ALA A 15 18.94 -14.70 -12.30
CA ALA A 15 18.56 -13.29 -12.26
C ALA A 15 17.04 -13.08 -12.23
N HIS A 16 16.65 -12.01 -11.54
CA HIS A 16 15.30 -11.48 -11.50
C HIS A 16 15.31 -10.02 -11.94
N THR A 17 14.18 -9.53 -12.44
CA THR A 17 13.99 -8.11 -12.74
C THR A 17 13.76 -7.34 -11.44
N PHE A 18 14.58 -6.33 -11.22
CA PHE A 18 14.47 -5.38 -10.11
C PHE A 18 14.22 -3.97 -10.65
N HIS A 19 13.34 -3.24 -9.98
CA HIS A 19 12.98 -1.87 -10.35
C HIS A 19 13.29 -0.88 -9.24
N GLN A 20 13.89 0.26 -9.59
CA GLN A 20 13.98 1.40 -8.69
C GLN A 20 12.97 2.46 -9.13
N TRP A 21 12.14 2.91 -8.21
CA TRP A 21 11.10 3.91 -8.46
C TRP A 21 11.40 5.20 -7.70
N THR A 22 10.95 6.33 -8.24
CA THR A 22 10.95 7.64 -7.57
C THR A 22 9.63 8.34 -7.81
N PHE A 23 9.27 9.28 -6.94
CA PHE A 23 8.26 10.28 -7.27
C PHE A 23 8.95 11.47 -7.93
N ALA A 24 8.64 11.73 -9.21
CA ALA A 24 9.14 12.91 -9.92
C ALA A 24 8.34 14.16 -9.53
N THR A 25 7.06 13.97 -9.18
CA THR A 25 6.15 14.99 -8.67
C THR A 25 5.19 14.38 -7.64
N LEU A 26 4.33 15.21 -7.03
CA LEU A 26 3.25 14.71 -6.15
C LEU A 26 2.29 13.74 -6.85
N ARG A 27 2.32 13.58 -8.18
CA ARG A 27 1.35 12.77 -8.91
C ARG A 27 1.93 11.70 -9.82
N GLU A 28 3.26 11.61 -9.92
CA GLU A 28 3.90 10.79 -10.93
C GLU A 28 4.97 9.91 -10.31
N LEU A 29 4.67 8.61 -10.27
CA LEU A 29 5.65 7.57 -10.00
C LEU A 29 6.43 7.27 -11.29
N ALA A 30 7.73 7.43 -11.25
CA ALA A 30 8.63 7.22 -12.37
C ALA A 30 9.59 6.05 -12.09
N LEU A 31 9.78 5.18 -13.08
CA LEU A 31 10.81 4.16 -13.06
C LEU A 31 12.17 4.83 -13.30
N VAL A 32 13.06 4.75 -12.33
CA VAL A 32 14.44 5.27 -12.44
C VAL A 32 15.31 4.27 -13.19
N THR A 33 15.25 3.00 -12.80
CA THR A 33 16.04 1.95 -13.45
C THR A 33 15.36 0.59 -13.35
N GLU A 34 15.58 -0.21 -14.38
CA GLU A 34 15.30 -1.64 -14.43
C GLU A 34 16.62 -2.40 -14.58
N GLN A 35 16.83 -3.41 -13.73
CA GLN A 35 18.06 -4.20 -13.72
C GLN A 35 17.74 -5.69 -13.55
N GLN A 36 18.51 -6.55 -14.22
CA GLN A 36 18.45 -7.99 -14.03
C GLN A 36 19.60 -8.43 -13.11
N LEU A 37 19.27 -8.72 -11.85
CA LEU A 37 20.26 -9.04 -10.82
C LEU A 37 19.97 -10.39 -10.18
N CYS A 38 21.03 -11.10 -9.77
CA CYS A 38 20.86 -12.18 -8.80
C CYS A 38 20.62 -11.60 -7.40
N THR A 39 20.18 -12.44 -6.46
CA THR A 39 19.85 -12.00 -5.10
C THR A 39 21.03 -11.35 -4.37
N ALA A 40 22.26 -11.84 -4.59
CA ALA A 40 23.46 -11.29 -3.95
C ALA A 40 23.80 -9.89 -4.49
N CYS A 41 23.80 -9.71 -5.81
CA CYS A 41 24.03 -8.41 -6.44
C CYS A 41 22.95 -7.39 -6.06
N ALA A 42 21.68 -7.79 -6.04
CA ALA A 42 20.58 -6.92 -5.60
C ALA A 42 20.75 -6.44 -4.14
N ARG A 43 21.25 -7.30 -3.23
CA ARG A 43 21.55 -6.89 -1.84
C ARG A 43 22.68 -5.88 -1.76
N SER A 44 23.76 -6.09 -2.53
CA SER A 44 24.88 -5.15 -2.58
C SER A 44 24.44 -3.79 -3.12
N HIS A 45 23.69 -3.78 -4.23
CA HIS A 45 23.19 -2.54 -4.84
C HIS A 45 22.29 -1.75 -3.88
N ARG A 46 21.41 -2.44 -3.12
CA ARG A 46 20.60 -1.81 -2.06
C ARG A 46 21.43 -1.12 -0.98
N GLN A 47 22.55 -1.73 -0.56
CA GLN A 47 23.41 -1.14 0.46
C GLN A 47 24.10 0.12 -0.07
N GLN A 48 24.53 0.11 -1.32
CA GLN A 48 25.14 1.27 -1.97
C GLN A 48 24.14 2.42 -2.13
N LEU A 49 22.93 2.14 -2.61
CA LEU A 49 21.89 3.16 -2.78
C LEU A 49 21.56 3.87 -1.47
N ARG A 50 21.44 3.13 -0.35
CA ARG A 50 21.16 3.70 0.98
C ARG A 50 22.23 4.65 1.52
N GLN A 51 23.45 4.59 0.99
CA GLN A 51 24.54 5.47 1.42
C GLN A 51 24.54 6.82 0.69
N THR A 52 23.70 6.97 -0.34
CA THR A 52 23.57 8.22 -1.09
C THR A 52 22.67 9.18 -0.31
N PRO A 53 23.15 10.37 0.09
CA PRO A 53 22.32 11.35 0.78
C PRO A 53 21.21 11.85 -0.15
N SER A 54 19.96 11.75 0.29
CA SER A 54 18.82 12.29 -0.46
C SER A 54 18.80 13.81 -0.37
N THR A 55 18.64 14.48 -1.51
CA THR A 55 18.42 15.94 -1.60
C THR A 55 16.96 16.30 -1.84
N GLN A 56 16.06 15.31 -1.88
CA GLN A 56 14.65 15.53 -2.18
C GLN A 56 13.88 16.04 -0.96
N THR A 57 13.05 17.06 -1.21
CA THR A 57 12.07 17.58 -0.25
C THR A 57 10.79 16.73 -0.31
N GLY A 58 10.37 16.14 0.82
CA GLY A 58 9.17 15.32 0.90
C GLY A 58 9.00 14.67 2.27
N LEU A 59 7.96 13.85 2.42
CA LEU A 59 7.79 12.99 3.60
C LEU A 59 8.72 11.78 3.49
N THR A 60 9.33 11.40 4.60
CA THR A 60 9.81 10.03 4.76
C THR A 60 8.65 9.05 4.75
N ARG A 61 8.93 7.79 4.46
CA ARG A 61 7.92 6.72 4.53
C ARG A 61 7.22 6.66 5.89
N ASP A 62 7.96 6.83 6.97
CA ASP A 62 7.43 6.75 8.33
C ASP A 62 6.54 7.96 8.65
N GLU A 63 6.89 9.16 8.17
CA GLU A 63 6.03 10.34 8.29
C GLU A 63 4.74 10.19 7.49
N LEU A 64 4.81 9.66 6.26
CA LEU A 64 3.62 9.37 5.46
C LEU A 64 2.70 8.36 6.18
N ILE A 65 3.27 7.27 6.70
CA ILE A 65 2.54 6.27 7.48
C ILE A 65 1.88 6.96 8.70
N ALA A 66 2.63 7.76 9.46
CA ALA A 66 2.13 8.42 10.65
C ALA A 66 0.97 9.38 10.36
N GLN A 67 1.04 10.16 9.26
CA GLN A 67 -0.05 11.05 8.86
C GLN A 67 -1.31 10.28 8.49
N LEU A 68 -1.17 9.20 7.72
CA LEU A 68 -2.30 8.35 7.35
C LEU A 68 -2.86 7.64 8.57
N ASP A 69 -2.01 7.13 9.47
CA ASP A 69 -2.41 6.50 10.73
C ASP A 69 -3.30 7.41 11.55
N GLN A 70 -2.88 8.67 11.73
CA GLN A 70 -3.64 9.66 12.46
C GLN A 70 -5.00 9.92 11.80
N PHE A 71 -5.03 10.06 10.47
CA PHE A 71 -6.26 10.26 9.72
C PHE A 71 -7.24 9.08 9.87
N PHE A 72 -6.80 7.84 9.64
CA PHE A 72 -7.67 6.67 9.68
C PHE A 72 -8.18 6.36 11.10
N THR A 73 -7.34 6.61 12.11
CA THR A 73 -7.72 6.46 13.51
C THR A 73 -8.85 7.43 13.90
N THR A 74 -8.80 8.66 13.40
CA THR A 74 -9.76 9.70 13.80
C THR A 74 -11.01 9.75 12.92
N SER A 75 -10.94 9.32 11.66
CA SER A 75 -12.04 9.36 10.69
C SER A 75 -13.14 8.31 10.89
N GLY A 76 -12.91 7.29 11.72
CA GLY A 76 -13.85 6.18 11.87
C GLY A 76 -13.79 5.15 10.74
N VAL A 77 -12.93 5.32 9.74
CA VAL A 77 -12.65 4.31 8.70
C VAL A 77 -12.39 2.93 9.31
N PHE A 78 -11.59 2.85 10.37
CA PHE A 78 -11.30 1.57 11.02
C PHE A 78 -12.54 0.90 11.64
N ASP A 79 -13.51 1.68 12.10
CA ASP A 79 -14.77 1.13 12.62
C ASP A 79 -15.57 0.48 11.48
N ILE A 80 -15.63 1.11 10.31
CA ILE A 80 -16.27 0.52 9.11
C ILE A 80 -15.51 -0.72 8.66
N CYS A 81 -14.18 -0.65 8.52
CA CYS A 81 -13.36 -1.79 8.10
C CYS A 81 -13.49 -2.98 9.05
N ARG A 82 -13.51 -2.74 10.36
CA ARG A 82 -13.75 -3.77 11.39
C ARG A 82 -15.12 -4.43 11.18
N ARG A 83 -16.18 -3.64 11.00
CA ARG A 83 -17.54 -4.16 10.76
C ARG A 83 -17.62 -4.96 9.46
N CYS A 84 -16.96 -4.51 8.39
CA CYS A 84 -16.86 -5.28 7.14
C CYS A 84 -16.19 -6.63 7.37
N HIS A 85 -15.11 -6.66 8.15
CA HIS A 85 -14.39 -7.89 8.47
C HIS A 85 -15.24 -8.85 9.32
N GLU A 86 -15.88 -8.36 10.38
CA GLU A 86 -16.77 -9.15 11.24
C GLU A 86 -17.95 -9.76 10.47
N GLN A 87 -18.46 -9.07 9.45
CA GLN A 87 -19.55 -9.56 8.60
C GLN A 87 -19.08 -10.41 7.42
N GLY A 88 -17.77 -10.64 7.28
CA GLY A 88 -17.20 -11.43 6.20
C GLY A 88 -17.16 -10.74 4.84
N THR A 89 -17.59 -9.46 4.72
CA THR A 89 -17.81 -8.73 3.45
C THR A 89 -16.53 -8.26 2.73
N GLY A 90 -15.37 -8.62 3.29
CA GLY A 90 -14.14 -8.85 2.53
C GLY A 90 -13.54 -7.67 1.80
N CYS A 91 -13.64 -6.44 2.31
CA CYS A 91 -12.95 -5.29 1.69
C CYS A 91 -11.42 -5.37 1.80
N CYS A 92 -10.90 -6.11 2.79
CA CYS A 92 -9.47 -6.27 2.99
C CYS A 92 -8.95 -7.46 2.17
N PRO A 93 -7.78 -7.34 1.52
CA PRO A 93 -7.19 -8.45 0.77
C PRO A 93 -7.03 -9.68 1.67
N PRO A 94 -7.09 -10.92 1.13
CA PRO A 94 -6.90 -12.15 1.91
C PRO A 94 -5.63 -12.14 2.75
N THR A 95 -4.61 -11.41 2.33
CA THR A 95 -3.35 -11.23 3.07
C THR A 95 -3.50 -10.41 4.36
N CYS A 96 -4.44 -9.46 4.40
CA CYS A 96 -4.87 -8.81 5.64
C CYS A 96 -5.60 -9.79 6.58
N ARG A 97 -6.29 -10.81 6.01
CA ARG A 97 -6.84 -11.95 6.77
C ARG A 97 -5.75 -12.93 7.23
N ILE A 98 -4.67 -13.14 6.45
CA ILE A 98 -3.54 -14.05 6.74
C ILE A 98 -2.59 -13.50 7.82
N LEU A 99 -2.60 -12.19 8.09
CA LEU A 99 -1.89 -11.62 9.24
C LEU A 99 -2.54 -11.95 10.60
N GLN A 100 -3.60 -12.76 10.60
CA GLN A 100 -4.24 -13.32 11.78
C GLN A 100 -3.99 -14.84 11.85
N ALA A 101 -3.79 -15.37 13.06
CA ALA A 101 -4.05 -16.78 13.30
C ALA A 101 -5.59 -16.98 13.36
N PRO A 102 -6.13 -18.13 12.90
CA PRO A 102 -7.55 -18.43 13.05
C PRO A 102 -8.00 -18.27 14.51
N GLY A 103 -8.98 -17.39 14.78
CA GLY A 103 -9.56 -17.19 16.10
C GLY A 103 -9.13 -15.95 16.89
N GLN A 104 -8.37 -15.01 16.31
CA GLN A 104 -8.04 -13.73 16.97
C GLN A 104 -8.63 -12.51 16.24
N SER A 105 -9.48 -11.74 16.93
CA SER A 105 -10.26 -10.60 16.40
C SER A 105 -9.55 -9.24 16.41
N ASN A 106 -8.26 -9.18 16.77
CA ASN A 106 -7.58 -7.90 17.03
C ASN A 106 -6.77 -7.36 15.83
N GLY A 107 -6.92 -7.94 14.63
CA GLY A 107 -6.06 -7.69 13.46
C GLY A 107 -6.07 -6.26 12.88
N CYS A 108 -6.94 -5.38 13.37
CA CYS A 108 -6.97 -3.95 12.99
C CYS A 108 -6.64 -2.99 14.15
N GLN A 109 -6.36 -3.48 15.37
CA GLN A 109 -6.19 -2.59 16.53
C GLN A 109 -4.83 -1.92 16.62
N SER A 110 -3.80 -2.44 15.94
CA SER A 110 -2.45 -1.87 16.02
C SER A 110 -1.77 -1.86 14.66
N GLY A 111 -1.82 -0.69 14.00
CA GLY A 111 -0.79 -0.17 13.09
C GLY A 111 -0.41 -1.05 11.89
N LYS A 112 -0.85 -0.62 10.70
CA LYS A 112 -0.09 -0.71 9.44
C LYS A 112 -0.84 0.03 8.33
N THR A 113 -0.73 1.35 8.42
CA THR A 113 -1.66 2.38 7.90
C THR A 113 -1.72 2.56 6.41
N LEU A 114 -0.52 2.77 5.87
CA LEU A 114 -0.28 3.03 4.46
C LEU A 114 -0.82 1.89 3.59
N TYR A 115 -0.72 0.65 4.07
CA TYR A 115 -1.36 -0.50 3.42
C TYR A 115 -2.89 -0.36 3.41
N CYS A 116 -3.52 -0.03 4.53
CA CYS A 116 -4.98 0.17 4.56
C CYS A 116 -5.43 1.30 3.62
N ALA A 117 -4.68 2.41 3.55
CA ALA A 117 -4.93 3.51 2.62
C ALA A 117 -4.91 3.03 1.16
N THR A 118 -3.95 2.17 0.84
CA THR A 118 -3.75 1.65 -0.51
C THR A 118 -4.69 0.49 -0.84
N PHE A 119 -5.37 -0.08 0.16
CA PHE A 119 -6.37 -1.13 0.02
C PHE A 119 -7.80 -0.69 0.36
N LEU A 120 -8.07 0.61 0.49
CA LEU A 120 -9.44 1.08 0.67
C LEU A 120 -10.31 0.55 -0.47
N CYS A 121 -11.40 -0.13 -0.10
CA CYS A 121 -12.34 -0.62 -1.10
C CYS A 121 -13.06 0.55 -1.77
N SER A 122 -13.53 0.34 -3.00
CA SER A 122 -14.20 1.39 -3.76
C SER A 122 -15.44 1.93 -3.04
N ALA A 123 -16.18 1.09 -2.31
CA ALA A 123 -17.33 1.53 -1.51
C ALA A 123 -16.94 2.55 -0.43
N LEU A 124 -15.85 2.29 0.30
CA LEU A 124 -15.38 3.21 1.33
C LEU A 124 -14.73 4.47 0.75
N LEU A 125 -13.99 4.36 -0.36
CA LEU A 125 -13.47 5.54 -1.08
C LEU A 125 -14.60 6.45 -1.59
N ASN A 126 -15.71 5.87 -2.06
CA ASN A 126 -16.88 6.62 -2.49
C ASN A 126 -17.53 7.33 -1.29
N ALA A 127 -17.76 6.64 -0.19
CA ALA A 127 -18.31 7.26 1.02
C ALA A 127 -17.44 8.40 1.57
N ILE A 128 -16.11 8.25 1.52
CA ILE A 128 -15.20 9.37 1.86
C ILE A 128 -15.34 10.50 0.85
N SER A 129 -15.47 10.20 -0.45
CA SER A 129 -15.65 11.22 -1.49
C SER A 129 -16.98 11.99 -1.36
N GLU A 130 -18.01 11.37 -0.80
CA GLU A 130 -19.30 12.02 -0.50
C GLU A 130 -19.19 12.99 0.68
N CYS A 131 -18.32 12.69 1.65
CA CYS A 131 -18.04 13.58 2.78
C CYS A 131 -17.06 14.70 2.37
N ASP A 132 -16.03 14.37 1.59
CA ASP A 132 -15.00 15.28 1.09
C ASP A 132 -14.42 14.77 -0.24
N VAL A 133 -14.77 15.46 -1.33
CA VAL A 133 -14.38 15.10 -2.69
C VAL A 133 -12.87 15.19 -2.90
N GLU A 134 -12.20 16.20 -2.35
CA GLU A 134 -10.75 16.38 -2.58
C GLU A 134 -9.95 15.34 -1.80
N LEU A 135 -10.38 15.03 -0.57
CA LEU A 135 -9.81 13.94 0.20
C LEU A 135 -10.03 12.58 -0.48
N GLY A 136 -11.23 12.34 -1.01
CA GLY A 136 -11.53 11.14 -1.79
C GLY A 136 -10.59 10.97 -2.99
N ARG A 137 -10.33 12.06 -3.73
CA ARG A 137 -9.35 12.08 -4.84
C ARG A 137 -7.94 11.82 -4.35
N LEU A 138 -7.52 12.41 -3.24
CA LEU A 138 -6.20 12.21 -2.65
C LEU A 138 -5.99 10.75 -2.24
N LEU A 139 -6.94 10.14 -1.52
CA LEU A 139 -6.86 8.74 -1.09
C LEU A 139 -6.91 7.78 -2.28
N LYS A 140 -7.69 8.10 -3.31
CA LYS A 140 -7.68 7.34 -4.57
C LYS A 140 -6.31 7.41 -5.24
N TRP A 141 -5.70 8.59 -5.31
CA TRP A 141 -4.36 8.77 -5.86
C TRP A 141 -3.30 8.03 -5.03
N LEU A 142 -3.35 8.12 -3.70
CA LEU A 142 -2.48 7.35 -2.81
C LEU A 142 -2.59 5.85 -3.08
N LYS A 143 -3.81 5.35 -3.27
CA LYS A 143 -4.06 3.97 -3.65
C LYS A 143 -3.45 3.57 -4.99
N THR A 144 -3.54 4.42 -6.03
CA THR A 144 -3.06 4.07 -7.37
C THR A 144 -1.55 4.24 -7.53
N GLU A 145 -0.97 5.32 -7.00
CA GLU A 145 0.43 5.65 -7.27
C GLU A 145 1.37 5.18 -6.15
N VAL A 146 1.00 5.44 -4.89
CA VAL A 146 1.82 5.04 -3.74
C VAL A 146 1.60 3.57 -3.42
N GLY A 147 0.36 3.12 -3.53
CA GLY A 147 -0.06 1.76 -3.22
C GLY A 147 0.60 0.69 -4.06
N VAL A 148 0.86 0.95 -5.34
CA VAL A 148 1.52 -0.04 -6.21
C VAL A 148 2.92 -0.36 -5.70
N THR A 149 3.70 0.66 -5.33
CA THR A 149 5.08 0.46 -4.87
C THR A 149 5.13 -0.17 -3.49
N GLU A 150 4.26 0.26 -2.58
CA GLU A 150 4.15 -0.32 -1.24
C GLU A 150 3.61 -1.75 -1.26
N TRP A 151 2.63 -2.05 -2.12
CA TRP A 151 2.11 -3.40 -2.33
C TRP A 151 3.20 -4.35 -2.77
N ARG A 152 4.05 -3.96 -3.71
CA ARG A 152 5.17 -4.80 -4.16
C ARG A 152 6.14 -5.10 -3.02
N VAL A 153 6.38 -4.14 -2.13
CA VAL A 153 7.15 -4.38 -0.90
C VAL A 153 6.41 -5.32 0.05
N TYR A 154 5.10 -5.15 0.19
CA TYR A 154 4.26 -6.05 0.99
C TYR A 154 4.34 -7.50 0.50
N GLU A 155 4.27 -7.75 -0.81
CA GLU A 155 4.42 -9.09 -1.40
C GLU A 155 5.79 -9.71 -1.10
N MET A 156 6.83 -8.88 -0.94
CA MET A 156 8.17 -9.35 -0.58
C MET A 156 8.31 -9.70 0.91
N PHE A 157 7.68 -8.94 1.80
CA PHE A 157 7.79 -9.13 3.26
C PHE A 157 6.77 -10.11 3.82
N THR A 158 5.60 -10.22 3.20
CA THR A 158 4.53 -11.11 3.66
C THR A 158 4.56 -12.45 2.93
N ARG A 159 3.95 -13.47 3.53
CA ARG A 159 3.93 -14.84 3.03
C ARG A 159 2.94 -15.01 1.87
N VAL A 160 2.96 -14.11 0.88
CA VAL A 160 2.23 -14.35 -0.38
C VAL A 160 2.84 -15.61 -1.02
N PRO A 161 2.04 -16.63 -1.39
CA PRO A 161 2.57 -17.80 -2.09
C PRO A 161 3.31 -17.39 -3.37
N LEU A 162 4.41 -18.06 -3.70
CA LEU A 162 5.32 -17.64 -4.78
C LEU A 162 4.61 -17.55 -6.13
N GLU A 163 3.65 -18.43 -6.37
CA GLU A 163 2.78 -18.51 -7.55
C GLU A 163 1.84 -17.31 -7.73
N HIS A 164 1.63 -16.51 -6.69
CA HIS A 164 0.76 -15.33 -6.71
C HIS A 164 1.54 -14.01 -6.61
N ARG A 165 2.86 -14.06 -6.47
CA ARG A 165 3.69 -12.85 -6.42
C ARG A 165 3.87 -12.30 -7.83
N GLU A 166 3.88 -10.99 -7.96
CA GLU A 166 4.35 -10.40 -9.20
C GLU A 166 5.83 -10.76 -9.44
N PRO A 167 6.24 -10.96 -10.72
CA PRO A 167 7.63 -11.25 -11.05
C PRO A 167 8.56 -10.06 -10.75
N GLU A 168 7.99 -8.86 -10.61
CA GLU A 168 8.69 -7.61 -10.38
C GLU A 168 9.03 -7.43 -8.89
N ARG A 169 10.26 -6.97 -8.61
CA ARG A 169 10.71 -6.72 -7.23
C ARG A 169 11.28 -5.31 -7.10
N PRO A 170 10.80 -4.47 -6.17
CA PRO A 170 11.45 -3.21 -5.88
C PRO A 170 12.89 -3.46 -5.41
N LEU A 171 13.82 -2.79 -6.08
CA LEU A 171 15.21 -2.73 -5.67
C LEU A 171 15.30 -1.90 -4.39
N ILE A 172 14.75 -0.69 -4.40
CA ILE A 172 14.57 0.17 -3.24
C ILE A 172 13.23 0.90 -3.38
N LEU A 173 12.65 1.30 -2.25
CA LEU A 173 11.49 2.20 -2.23
C LEU A 173 11.94 3.64 -2.60
N PRO A 174 11.00 4.49 -3.05
CA PRO A 174 11.24 5.92 -3.13
C PRO A 174 11.80 6.44 -1.80
N GLU A 175 12.83 7.28 -1.87
CA GLU A 175 13.48 7.85 -0.68
C GLU A 175 12.58 8.87 0.02
N SER A 176 11.83 9.63 -0.77
CA SER A 176 10.87 10.62 -0.31
C SER A 176 9.52 10.39 -0.99
N TYR A 177 8.47 10.73 -0.26
CA TYR A 177 7.09 10.67 -0.70
C TYR A 177 6.50 12.08 -0.79
N PRO A 178 5.49 12.26 -1.65
CA PRO A 178 4.72 13.49 -1.75
C PRO A 178 4.26 14.02 -0.39
N LEU A 179 4.43 15.34 -0.16
CA LEU A 179 3.81 16.03 0.98
C LEU A 179 2.29 15.94 0.84
N LEU A 180 1.62 15.52 1.91
CA LEU A 180 0.16 15.52 1.96
C LEU A 180 -0.35 16.84 2.58
N PRO A 181 -1.53 17.33 2.16
CA PRO A 181 -2.24 18.33 2.94
C PRO A 181 -2.59 17.77 4.32
N THR A 182 -2.89 18.65 5.29
CA THR A 182 -3.38 18.24 6.60
C THR A 182 -4.64 17.38 6.46
N LEU A 183 -4.60 16.18 7.04
CA LEU A 183 -5.71 15.22 6.99
C LEU A 183 -6.51 15.26 8.30
N GLU A 184 -7.67 15.92 8.29
CA GLU A 184 -8.49 16.10 9.49
C GLU A 184 -9.59 15.03 9.62
N GLY A 185 -9.17 13.80 9.94
CA GLY A 185 -10.09 12.66 10.02
C GLY A 185 -11.27 12.88 10.97
N GLN A 186 -11.04 13.54 12.11
CA GLN A 186 -12.08 13.86 13.10
C GLN A 186 -13.29 14.60 12.49
N LEU A 187 -13.08 15.48 11.51
CA LEU A 187 -14.16 16.23 10.86
C LEU A 187 -15.09 15.34 10.05
N LEU A 188 -14.54 14.28 9.43
CA LEU A 188 -15.31 13.33 8.64
C LEU A 188 -16.05 12.30 9.49
N ARG A 189 -15.63 12.09 10.74
CA ARG A 189 -16.07 10.93 11.54
C ARG A 189 -17.58 10.79 11.61
N HIS A 190 -18.30 11.85 11.93
CA HIS A 190 -19.75 11.79 12.08
C HIS A 190 -20.46 11.44 10.75
N GLN A 191 -20.12 12.16 9.68
CA GLN A 191 -20.71 11.94 8.36
C GLN A 191 -20.37 10.55 7.81
N LEU A 192 -19.10 10.14 7.89
CA LEU A 192 -18.66 8.84 7.41
C LEU A 192 -19.31 7.69 8.19
N MET A 193 -19.52 7.84 9.51
CA MET A 193 -20.23 6.83 10.30
C MET A 193 -21.71 6.74 9.95
N SER A 194 -22.34 7.83 9.49
CA SER A 194 -23.72 7.78 9.01
C SER A 194 -23.87 6.98 7.71
N LEU A 195 -22.81 6.90 6.90
CA LEU A 195 -22.76 6.10 5.66
C LEU A 195 -22.32 4.65 5.89
N ALA A 196 -21.97 4.27 7.12
CA ALA A 196 -21.35 2.97 7.39
C ALA A 196 -22.24 1.77 6.99
N ASP A 197 -23.55 1.86 7.25
CA ASP A 197 -24.49 0.78 6.93
C ASP A 197 -24.68 0.62 5.41
N GLU A 198 -24.64 1.72 4.68
CA GLU A 198 -24.68 1.73 3.21
C GLU A 198 -23.42 1.12 2.62
N VAL A 199 -22.24 1.52 3.11
CA VAL A 199 -20.96 0.92 2.71
C VAL A 199 -20.98 -0.60 2.91
N LEU A 200 -21.47 -1.06 4.06
CA LEU A 200 -21.60 -2.49 4.35
C LEU A 200 -22.59 -3.19 3.40
N ALA A 201 -23.71 -2.55 3.09
CA ALA A 201 -24.70 -3.10 2.16
C ALA A 201 -24.15 -3.27 0.74
N LEU A 202 -23.48 -2.24 0.22
CA LEU A 202 -22.82 -2.29 -1.10
C LEU A 202 -21.76 -3.40 -1.15
N ARG A 203 -21.00 -3.58 -0.07
CA ARG A 203 -20.00 -4.65 0.00
C ARG A 203 -20.62 -6.05 0.00
N ARG A 204 -21.74 -6.26 0.68
CA ARG A 204 -22.47 -7.55 0.62
C ARG A 204 -22.94 -7.89 -0.79
N GLN A 205 -23.45 -6.90 -1.53
CA GLN A 205 -23.91 -7.11 -2.90
C GLN A 205 -22.75 -7.53 -3.82
N GLN A 206 -21.57 -6.93 -3.65
CA GLN A 206 -20.39 -7.23 -4.46
C GLN A 206 -19.80 -8.63 -4.21
N GLU A 207 -20.00 -9.23 -3.04
CA GLU A 207 -19.57 -10.62 -2.79
C GLU A 207 -20.55 -11.68 -3.30
N ALA A 208 -21.82 -11.31 -3.50
CA ALA A 208 -22.86 -12.23 -3.98
C ALA A 208 -22.83 -12.45 -5.51
N THR A 209 -22.08 -11.62 -6.23
CA THR A 209 -21.80 -11.70 -7.69
C THR A 209 -20.43 -12.31 -7.96
#